data_AF-A0A2Z7BBE3-F1
#
_entry.id   AF-A0A2Z7BBE3-F1
#
_cell.length_a   1.000
_cell.length_b   1.000
_cell.length_c   1.000
_cell.angle_alpha   90.00
_cell.angle_beta   90.00
_cell.angle_gamma   90.00
#
_symmetry.space_group_name_H-M   'P 1'
#
loop_
_entity.id
_entity.type
_entity.pdbx_description
1 polymer ?
#
loop_
_entity_poly.entity_id
_entity_poly.type
_entity_poly.pdbx_seq_one_letter_code
_entity_poly.pdbx_strand_id
1 'polypeptide(L)'
;MQLNKDWCVAQTDAPTDKLQSFLDYSCGVNDCSAIQSGAPCFRHDNVISHASYALNQEYRRTNVCHLEIATISTIDPCNLFSPCFLYQCAHFDI
;
A
#
# COMPACT_ATOMS: atom_id res chain seq x y z
N MET A 1 2.87 12.65 -22.10
CA MET A 1 2.14 11.37 -21.94
C MET A 1 2.95 10.51 -20.97
N GLN A 2 2.57 10.47 -19.70
CA GLN A 2 2.86 9.33 -18.82
C GLN A 2 1.50 8.73 -18.50
N LEU A 3 1.23 7.58 -19.12
CA LEU A 3 0.04 6.76 -18.90
C LEU A 3 0.52 5.37 -18.42
N ASN A 4 1.44 5.37 -17.47
CA ASN A 4 1.84 4.19 -16.72
C ASN A 4 1.56 4.54 -15.26
N LYS A 5 0.42 4.06 -14.76
CA LYS A 5 -0.01 4.31 -13.38
C LYS A 5 0.81 3.35 -12.51
N ASP A 6 2.06 3.66 -12.23
CA ASP A 6 2.89 2.75 -11.43
C ASP A 6 2.41 2.78 -9.96
N TRP A 7 2.34 1.60 -9.33
CA TRP A 7 1.93 1.42 -7.95
C TRP A 7 3.10 0.92 -7.11
N CYS A 8 3.25 1.42 -5.89
CA CYS A 8 4.17 0.85 -4.90
C CYS A 8 3.36 0.09 -3.86
N VAL A 9 3.49 -1.24 -3.82
CA VAL A 9 2.69 -2.10 -2.93
C VAL A 9 3.57 -3.02 -2.09
N ALA A 10 3.11 -3.42 -0.92
CA ALA A 10 3.86 -4.30 -0.03
C ALA A 10 4.08 -5.68 -0.66
N GLN A 11 5.30 -6.22 -0.51
CA GLN A 11 5.59 -7.59 -0.93
C GLN A 11 4.95 -8.57 0.06
N THR A 12 4.41 -9.70 -0.41
CA THR A 12 3.78 -10.69 0.49
C THR A 12 4.78 -11.45 1.35
N ASP A 13 6.03 -11.51 0.93
CA ASP A 13 7.17 -12.11 1.62
C ASP A 13 7.95 -11.10 2.47
N ALA A 14 7.56 -9.83 2.47
CA ALA A 14 8.18 -8.83 3.33
C ALA A 14 7.92 -9.15 4.83
N PRO A 15 8.91 -8.92 5.71
CA PRO A 15 8.73 -9.10 7.13
C PRO A 15 7.60 -8.21 7.67
N THR A 16 6.61 -8.83 8.33
CA THR A 16 5.41 -8.14 8.83
C THR A 16 5.75 -7.05 9.85
N ASP A 17 6.81 -7.24 10.64
CA ASP A 17 7.35 -6.24 11.58
C ASP A 17 7.87 -4.99 10.87
N LYS A 18 8.55 -5.14 9.74
CA LYS A 18 8.98 -4.00 8.92
C LYS A 18 7.79 -3.29 8.27
N LEU A 19 6.81 -4.04 7.77
CA LEU A 19 5.59 -3.46 7.19
C LEU A 19 4.80 -2.68 8.25
N GLN A 20 4.65 -3.23 9.45
CA GLN A 20 3.98 -2.54 10.55
C GLN A 20 4.76 -1.30 10.99
N SER A 21 6.08 -1.39 11.10
CA SER A 21 6.92 -0.23 11.46
C SER A 21 6.80 0.89 10.43
N PHE A 22 6.76 0.56 9.13
CA PHE A 22 6.53 1.54 8.07
C PHE A 22 5.12 2.12 8.14
N LEU A 23 4.11 1.30 8.39
CA LEU A 23 2.74 1.74 8.55
C LEU A 23 2.59 2.72 9.72
N ASP A 24 3.12 2.38 10.90
CA ASP A 24 3.08 3.22 12.09
C ASP A 24 3.79 4.56 11.87
N TYR A 25 4.96 4.53 11.20
CA TYR A 25 5.67 5.74 10.79
C TYR A 25 4.84 6.58 9.81
N SER A 26 4.31 5.94 8.75
CA SER A 26 3.55 6.61 7.71
C SER A 26 2.29 7.26 8.28
N CYS A 27 1.57 6.58 9.17
CA CYS A 27 0.38 7.14 9.84
C CYS A 27 0.69 8.27 10.83
N GLY A 28 1.94 8.39 11.29
CA GLY A 28 2.39 9.54 12.08
C GLY A 28 2.60 10.80 11.24
N VAL A 29 2.84 10.65 9.93
CA VAL A 29 3.15 11.76 9.01
C VAL A 29 2.08 12.01 7.94
N ASN A 30 1.28 10.99 7.62
CA ASN A 30 0.25 10.97 6.58
C ASN A 30 -1.12 10.65 7.20
N ASP A 31 -2.19 10.97 6.46
CA ASP A 31 -3.56 10.62 6.89
C ASP A 31 -3.87 9.13 6.61
N CYS A 32 -3.96 8.35 7.68
CA CYS A 32 -4.39 6.95 7.64
C CYS A 32 -5.88 6.76 7.92
N SER A 33 -6.70 7.82 7.92
CA SER A 33 -8.15 7.75 8.17
C SER A 33 -8.85 6.73 7.27
N ALA A 34 -8.40 6.55 6.03
CA ALA A 34 -8.97 5.61 5.07
C ALA A 34 -8.81 4.13 5.48
N ILE A 35 -7.77 3.80 6.26
CA ILE A 35 -7.45 2.42 6.71
C ILE A 35 -7.80 2.18 8.18
N GLN A 36 -8.35 3.16 8.90
CA GLN A 36 -8.79 3.01 10.29
C GLN A 36 -10.11 2.24 10.41
N SER A 37 -10.37 1.67 11.60
CA SER A 37 -11.61 0.93 11.87
C SER A 37 -12.86 1.68 11.44
N GLY A 38 -13.66 1.07 10.57
CA GLY A 38 -14.89 1.64 10.02
C GLY A 38 -14.73 2.41 8.71
N ALA A 39 -13.50 2.58 8.21
CA ALA A 39 -13.23 3.23 6.94
C ALA A 39 -13.25 2.25 5.73
N PRO A 40 -13.34 2.76 4.49
CA PRO A 40 -13.48 1.92 3.30
C PRO A 40 -12.31 0.95 3.07
N CYS A 41 -11.10 1.32 3.49
CA CYS A 41 -9.88 0.52 3.35
C CYS A 41 -9.49 -0.22 4.65
N PHE A 42 -10.41 -0.35 5.61
CA PHE A 42 -10.15 -1.10 6.85
C PHE A 42 -10.14 -2.61 6.64
N ARG A 43 -11.13 -3.14 5.90
CA ARG A 43 -11.33 -4.58 5.70
C ARG A 43 -10.44 -5.04 4.53
N HIS A 44 -9.33 -5.73 4.76
CA HIS A 44 -9.21 -7.04 5.41
C HIS A 44 -8.39 -7.09 6.74
N ASP A 45 -8.26 -5.96 7.46
CA ASP A 45 -7.43 -5.79 8.67
C ASP A 45 -6.11 -6.59 8.61
N ASN A 46 -5.38 -6.37 7.53
CA ASN A 46 -4.12 -7.02 7.25
C ASN A 46 -3.05 -5.96 7.03
N VAL A 47 -1.94 -6.11 7.75
CA VAL A 47 -0.75 -5.26 7.67
C VAL A 47 -0.27 -5.09 6.23
N ILE A 48 -0.28 -6.14 5.40
CA ILE A 48 0.12 -6.05 3.98
C ILE A 48 -0.78 -5.06 3.22
N SER A 49 -2.07 -5.06 3.52
CA SER A 49 -3.04 -4.20 2.82
C SER A 49 -2.92 -2.75 3.23
N HIS A 50 -2.84 -2.50 4.54
CA HIS A 50 -2.65 -1.17 5.08
C HIS A 50 -1.28 -0.60 4.72
N ALA A 51 -0.21 -1.41 4.78
CA ALA A 51 1.12 -1.01 4.35
C ALA A 51 1.17 -0.73 2.83
N SER A 52 0.48 -1.51 2.00
CA SER A 52 0.38 -1.24 0.56
C SER A 52 -0.27 0.11 0.27
N TYR A 53 -1.33 0.47 1.02
CA TYR A 53 -1.92 1.81 0.93
C TYR A 53 -0.91 2.90 1.30
N ALA A 54 -0.25 2.77 2.45
CA ALA A 54 0.73 3.73 2.94
C ALA A 54 1.93 3.89 1.97
N LEU A 55 2.43 2.79 1.42
CA LEU A 55 3.54 2.76 0.45
C LEU A 55 3.15 3.43 -0.86
N ASN A 56 1.94 3.15 -1.36
CA ASN A 56 1.44 3.76 -2.59
C ASN A 56 1.25 5.27 -2.43
N GLN A 57 0.70 5.71 -1.30
CA GLN A 57 0.55 7.14 -0.99
C GLN A 57 1.90 7.85 -0.91
N GLU A 58 2.87 7.27 -0.20
CA GLU A 58 4.23 7.82 -0.12
C GLU A 58 4.89 7.88 -1.51
N TYR A 59 4.72 6.85 -2.33
CA TYR A 59 5.22 6.82 -3.71
C TYR A 59 4.57 7.90 -4.57
N ARG A 60 3.27 8.13 -4.47
CA ARG A 60 2.59 9.22 -5.19
C ARG A 60 3.09 10.60 -4.77
N ARG A 61 3.39 10.76 -3.48
CA ARG A 61 3.84 12.04 -2.91
C ARG A 61 5.30 12.35 -3.22
N THR A 62 6.17 11.35 -3.15
CA THR A 62 7.63 11.53 -3.18
C THR A 62 8.32 10.92 -4.39
N ASN A 63 7.63 10.05 -5.13
CA ASN A 63 8.20 9.15 -6.13
C ASN A 63 9.27 8.18 -5.56
N VAL A 64 9.23 7.90 -4.25
CA VAL A 64 10.11 6.95 -3.56
C VAL A 64 9.32 5.71 -3.15
N CYS A 65 9.79 4.53 -3.55
CA CYS A 65 9.24 3.24 -3.14
C CYS A 65 10.28 2.47 -2.33
N HIS A 66 9.92 1.99 -1.14
CA HIS A 66 10.82 1.23 -0.27
C HIS A 66 10.96 -0.21 -0.75
N LEU A 67 11.84 -0.44 -1.73
CA LEU A 67 12.00 -1.75 -2.39
C LEU A 67 12.42 -2.91 -1.46
N GLU A 68 12.83 -2.62 -0.23
CA GLU A 68 13.09 -3.64 0.80
C GLU A 68 11.82 -4.33 1.32
N ILE A 69 10.67 -3.65 1.25
CA ILE A 69 9.38 -4.13 1.77
C ILE A 69 8.24 -4.01 0.74
N ALA A 70 8.51 -3.36 -0.38
CA ALA A 70 7.53 -3.02 -1.41
C ALA A 70 8.05 -3.34 -2.81
N THR A 71 7.16 -3.44 -3.79
CA THR A 71 7.52 -3.56 -5.20
C THR A 71 6.79 -2.50 -6.01
N ILE A 72 7.47 -1.99 -7.04
CA ILE A 72 6.83 -1.17 -8.05
C ILE A 72 6.15 -2.12 -9.05
N SER A 73 4.89 -1.88 -9.33
CA SER A 73 4.13 -2.57 -10.37
C SER A 73 3.60 -1.58 -11.38
N THR A 74 3.76 -1.88 -12.66
CA THR A 74 3.16 -1.14 -13.78
C THR A 74 1.77 -1.68 -14.15
N ILE A 75 1.36 -2.78 -13.53
CA ILE A 75 0.06 -3.44 -13.71
C ILE A 75 -0.69 -3.37 -12.37
N ASP A 76 -2.01 -3.23 -12.43
CA ASP A 76 -2.85 -3.17 -11.25
C ASP A 76 -2.51 -4.33 -10.29
N PRO A 77 -2.05 -4.05 -9.07
CA PRO A 77 -1.69 -5.06 -8.08
C PRO A 77 -2.85 -6.04 -7.80
N CYS A 78 -4.10 -5.57 -7.88
CA CYS A 78 -5.27 -6.43 -7.73
C CYS A 78 -5.44 -7.46 -8.86
N ASN A 79 -4.90 -7.18 -10.06
CA ASN A 79 -4.88 -8.13 -11.17
C ASN A 79 -3.68 -9.08 -11.11
N LEU A 80 -2.61 -8.71 -10.41
CA LEU A 80 -1.39 -9.52 -10.29
C LEU A 80 -1.41 -10.46 -9.10
N PHE A 81 -1.92 -10.00 -7.96
CA PHE A 81 -1.85 -10.73 -6.70
C PHE A 81 -3.25 -11.17 -6.28
N SER A 82 -3.60 -12.43 -6.58
CA SER A 82 -4.74 -13.10 -5.95
C SER A 82 -4.32 -13.59 -4.57
N PRO A 83 -5.00 -13.18 -3.48
CA PRO A 83 -6.29 -12.47 -3.46
C PRO A 83 -6.18 -10.92 -3.52
N CYS A 84 -6.93 -10.30 -4.43
CA CYS A 84 -7.01 -8.83 -4.61
C CYS A 84 -7.37 -8.08 -3.32
N PHE A 85 -8.05 -8.73 -2.38
CA PHE A 85 -8.34 -8.21 -1.04
C PHE A 85 -7.11 -7.67 -0.29
N LEU A 86 -5.91 -8.18 -0.57
CA LEU A 86 -4.68 -7.67 0.03
C LEU A 86 -4.27 -6.31 -0.54
N TYR A 87 -4.63 -6.01 -1.78
CA TYR A 87 -4.16 -4.83 -2.51
C TYR A 87 -5.27 -3.84 -2.87
N GLN A 88 -6.49 -4.15 -2.48
CA GLN A 88 -7.68 -3.38 -2.79
C GLN A 88 -7.55 -1.93 -2.32
N CYS A 89 -6.93 -1.71 -1.16
CA CYS A 89 -6.68 -0.37 -0.61
C CYS A 89 -5.65 0.42 -1.43
N ALA A 90 -4.64 -0.23 -2.01
CA ALA A 90 -3.67 0.44 -2.88
C ALA A 90 -4.25 0.85 -4.25
N HIS A 91 -5.36 0.24 -4.66
CA HIS A 91 -6.12 0.60 -5.86
C HIS A 91 -7.03 1.83 -5.65
N PHE A 92 -7.56 1.99 -4.43
CA PHE A 92 -8.32 3.18 -4.04
C PHE A 92 -7.36 4.37 -3.87
N ASP A 93 -6.98 4.97 -5.00
CA ASP A 93 -6.37 6.29 -5.08
C ASP A 93 -7.39 7.36 -4.63
N ILE A 94 -7.71 7.38 -3.33
CA ILE A 94 -8.32 8.55 -2.68
C ILE A 94 -7.23 9.60 -2.47
#